data_AF-A0AAW6JKS0-F1
#
_entry.id   AF-A0AAW6JKS0-F1
#
_cell.length_a   1.000
_cell.length_b   1.000
_cell.length_c   1.000
_cell.angle_alpha   90.00
_cell.angle_beta   90.00
_cell.angle_gamma   90.00
#
_symmetry.space_group_name_H-M   'P 1'
#
loop_
_entity.id
_entity.type
_entity.pdbx_description
1 polymer ?
#
loop_
_entity_poly.entity_id
_entity_poly.type
_entity_poly.pdbx_seq_one_letter_code
_entity_poly.pdbx_strand_id
1 'polypeptide(L)'
;MFSNSFLNQTATTVVFIDSSVSDYQTLQTGVIEGVETVILSPNQDGIEQISQILQQHPQITTIHILSHGAPGCLYLGNSQLNLTNIHNYTQQLQQWQRHNILLYG
;
A
#
# COMPACT_ATOMS: atom_id res chain seq x y z
N MET A 1 20.47 -2.17 -7.48
CA MET A 1 19.61 -3.26 -7.99
C MET A 1 18.30 -3.15 -7.25
N PHE A 2 17.23 -2.68 -7.90
CA PHE A 2 15.92 -2.64 -7.28
C PHE A 2 15.36 -4.06 -7.34
N SER A 3 15.39 -4.75 -6.22
CA SER A 3 14.75 -6.05 -6.08
C SER A 3 13.25 -5.85 -6.32
N ASN A 4 12.73 -6.37 -7.43
CA ASN A 4 11.32 -6.71 -7.52
C ASN A 4 11.09 -7.80 -6.49
N SER A 5 10.78 -7.40 -5.25
CA SER A 5 10.46 -8.29 -4.14
C SER A 5 9.13 -8.96 -4.44
N PHE A 6 9.21 -10.17 -4.98
CA PHE A 6 8.09 -11.11 -4.91
C PHE A 6 7.83 -11.35 -3.42
N LEU A 7 6.67 -10.92 -2.93
CA LEU A 7 6.33 -11.11 -1.52
C LEU A 7 6.38 -12.60 -1.19
N ASN A 8 6.89 -12.94 -0.01
CA ASN A 8 6.88 -14.31 0.44
C ASN A 8 5.45 -14.87 0.42
N GLN A 9 5.27 -16.05 -0.18
CA GLN A 9 3.95 -16.67 -0.35
C GLN A 9 3.30 -17.08 0.98
N THR A 10 4.04 -17.09 2.09
CA THR A 10 3.48 -17.34 3.42
C THR A 10 3.21 -16.07 4.22
N ALA A 11 3.62 -14.90 3.74
CA ALA A 11 3.41 -13.65 4.45
C ALA A 11 1.92 -13.30 4.51
N THR A 12 1.43 -13.01 5.71
CA THR A 12 0.03 -12.59 5.94
C THR A 12 -0.11 -11.09 6.15
N THR A 13 1.01 -10.38 6.33
CA THR A 13 1.05 -8.94 6.58
C THR A 13 2.01 -8.26 5.61
N VAL A 14 1.56 -7.14 5.04
CA VAL A 14 2.38 -6.30 4.15
C VAL A 14 2.25 -4.84 4.55
N VAL A 15 3.35 -4.11 4.41
CA VAL A 15 3.45 -2.67 4.59
C VAL A 15 3.69 -2.04 3.21
N PHE A 16 2.74 -1.25 2.74
CA PHE A 16 2.90 -0.37 1.60
C PHE A 16 3.43 0.97 2.09
N ILE A 17 4.56 1.41 1.53
CA ILE A 17 5.16 2.70 1.86
C ILE A 17 5.19 3.55 0.60
N ASP A 18 4.51 4.68 0.65
CA ASP A 18 4.56 5.66 -0.42
C ASP A 18 5.95 6.32 -0.49
N SER A 19 6.56 6.35 -1.68
CA SER A 19 7.91 6.88 -1.86
C SER A 19 8.01 8.41 -1.71
N SER A 20 6.90 9.14 -1.64
CA SER A 20 6.87 10.57 -1.31
C SER A 20 6.96 10.84 0.20
N VAL A 21 6.81 9.81 1.04
CA VAL A 21 7.04 9.93 2.50
C VAL A 21 8.52 10.25 2.73
N SER A 22 8.77 11.28 3.53
CA SER A 22 10.14 11.69 3.89
C SER A 22 10.86 10.54 4.60
N ASP A 23 12.10 10.28 4.17
CA ASP A 23 12.94 9.21 4.70
C ASP A 23 12.28 7.82 4.69
N TYR A 24 11.46 7.52 3.68
CA TYR A 24 10.75 6.24 3.56
C TYR A 24 11.69 5.02 3.63
N GLN A 25 12.97 5.16 3.22
CA GLN A 25 13.97 4.10 3.34
C GLN A 25 14.26 3.75 4.80
N THR A 26 14.29 4.74 5.69
CA THR A 26 14.46 4.51 7.13
C THR A 26 13.26 3.75 7.68
N LEU A 27 12.05 4.13 7.27
CA LEU A 27 10.82 3.42 7.65
C LEU A 27 10.83 1.98 7.14
N GLN A 28 11.27 1.75 5.90
CA GLN A 28 11.47 0.42 5.34
C GLN A 28 12.44 -0.42 6.18
N THR A 29 13.58 0.14 6.60
CA THR A 29 14.53 -0.60 7.44
C THR A 29 14.02 -0.90 8.84
N GLY A 30 13.03 -0.14 9.32
CA GLY A 30 12.38 -0.35 10.61
C GLY A 30 11.26 -1.39 10.59
N VAL A 31 10.87 -1.91 9.42
CA VAL A 31 9.86 -2.97 9.32
C VAL A 31 10.44 -4.25 9.94
N ILE A 32 9.69 -4.83 10.88
CA ILE A 32 10.09 -6.04 11.58
C ILE A 32 10.16 -7.26 10.65
N GLU A 33 10.98 -8.24 11.01
CA GLU A 33 11.06 -9.51 10.29
C GLU A 33 9.69 -10.20 10.20
N GLY A 34 9.45 -10.88 9.08
CA GLY A 34 8.19 -11.59 8.81
C GLY A 34 7.07 -10.71 8.25
N VAL A 35 7.28 -9.39 8.13
CA VAL A 35 6.37 -8.46 7.46
C VAL A 35 6.97 -8.05 6.12
N GLU A 36 6.20 -8.20 5.06
CA GLU A 36 6.65 -7.82 3.72
C GLU A 36 6.53 -6.32 3.51
N THR A 37 7.46 -5.74 2.75
CA THR A 37 7.43 -4.30 2.43
C THR A 37 7.35 -4.09 0.93
N VAL A 38 6.45 -3.20 0.51
CA VAL A 38 6.30 -2.75 -0.87
C VAL A 38 6.43 -1.24 -0.90
N ILE A 39 7.31 -0.74 -1.76
CA ILE A 39 7.42 0.69 -2.03
C ILE A 39 6.51 1.04 -3.21
N LEU A 40 5.58 1.98 -3.01
CA LEU A 40 4.71 2.46 -4.08
C LEU A 40 5.50 3.40 -5.00
N SER A 41 5.42 3.11 -6.30
CA SER A 41 6.01 3.95 -7.33
C SER A 41 5.27 5.28 -7.41
N PRO A 42 5.99 6.41 -7.47
CA PRO A 42 5.38 7.74 -7.57
C PRO A 42 4.83 8.02 -8.98
N ASN A 43 5.03 7.11 -9.94
CA ASN A 43 4.65 7.28 -11.34
C ASN A 43 3.40 6.46 -11.73
N GLN A 44 2.79 5.75 -10.79
CA GLN A 44 1.64 4.89 -11.01
C GLN A 44 0.58 5.16 -9.95
N ASP A 45 -0.68 4.83 -10.26
CA ASP A 45 -1.77 4.98 -9.31
C ASP A 45 -1.54 4.03 -8.13
N GLY A 46 -1.48 4.56 -6.91
CA GLY A 46 -1.17 3.75 -5.74
C GLY A 46 -2.28 2.76 -5.36
N ILE A 47 -3.55 3.09 -5.62
CA ILE A 47 -4.67 2.17 -5.38
C ILE A 47 -4.59 1.00 -6.37
N GLU A 48 -4.25 1.25 -7.62
CA GLU A 48 -4.06 0.18 -8.61
C GLU A 48 -2.88 -0.73 -8.26
N GLN A 49 -1.75 -0.16 -7.86
CA GLN A 49 -0.57 -0.93 -7.41
C GLN A 49 -0.90 -1.86 -6.24
N ILE A 50 -1.54 -1.32 -5.19
CA ILE A 50 -1.97 -2.12 -4.03
C ILE A 50 -2.92 -3.22 -4.48
N SER A 51 -3.90 -2.91 -5.33
CA SER A 51 -4.90 -3.87 -5.80
C SER A 51 -4.28 -5.04 -6.56
N GLN A 52 -3.33 -4.75 -7.46
CA GLN A 52 -2.62 -5.77 -8.24
C GLN A 52 -1.82 -6.72 -7.34
N ILE A 53 -1.12 -6.15 -6.34
CA ILE A 53 -0.34 -6.95 -5.39
C ILE A 53 -1.26 -7.82 -4.53
N LEU A 54 -2.35 -7.25 -4.00
CA LEU A 54 -3.31 -7.99 -3.20
C LEU A 54 -4.03 -9.10 -3.98
N GLN A 55 -4.23 -8.92 -5.28
CA GLN A 55 -4.78 -9.97 -6.15
C GLN A 55 -3.81 -11.14 -6.32
N GLN A 56 -2.51 -10.86 -6.43
CA GLN A 56 -1.46 -11.88 -6.56
C GLN A 56 -1.16 -12.60 -5.24
N HIS A 57 -1.51 -12.00 -4.10
CA HIS A 57 -1.20 -12.49 -2.76
C HIS A 57 -2.46 -12.64 -1.89
N PRO A 58 -3.35 -13.60 -2.21
CA PRO A 58 -4.63 -13.77 -1.52
C PRO A 58 -4.49 -14.10 -0.03
N GLN A 59 -3.37 -14.67 0.40
CA GLN A 59 -3.07 -14.99 1.81
C GLN A 59 -2.86 -13.76 2.71
N ILE A 60 -2.63 -12.58 2.14
CA ILE A 60 -2.45 -11.35 2.93
C ILE A 60 -3.77 -11.01 3.63
N THR A 61 -3.76 -10.89 4.94
CA THR A 61 -4.95 -10.56 5.73
C THR A 61 -4.87 -9.17 6.34
N THR A 62 -3.65 -8.64 6.51
CA THR A 62 -3.39 -7.33 7.12
C THR A 62 -2.54 -6.48 6.19
N ILE A 63 -3.00 -5.26 5.94
CA ILE A 63 -2.23 -4.27 5.19
C ILE A 63 -2.00 -3.02 6.04
N HIS A 64 -0.78 -2.52 6.01
CA HIS A 64 -0.39 -1.22 6.55
C HIS A 64 -0.07 -0.31 5.36
N ILE A 65 -0.54 0.94 5.38
CA ILE A 65 -0.27 1.92 4.33
C ILE A 65 0.32 3.16 5.00
N LEU A 66 1.56 3.50 4.62
CA LEU A 66 2.26 4.71 5.06
C LEU A 66 2.29 5.68 3.89
N SER A 67 1.69 6.85 4.08
CA SER A 67 1.52 7.83 3.01
C SER A 67 1.31 9.23 3.59
N HIS A 68 1.50 10.26 2.78
CA HIS A 68 0.98 11.57 3.16
C HIS A 68 -0.55 11.60 3.06
N GLY A 69 -1.17 12.45 3.87
CA GLY A 69 -2.60 12.68 3.84
C GLY A 69 -3.00 14.10 4.20
N ALA A 70 -4.27 14.39 3.99
CA ALA A 70 -4.95 15.57 4.50
C ALA A 70 -6.36 15.14 4.94
N PRO A 71 -7.10 15.94 5.72
CA PRO A 71 -8.46 15.59 6.10
C PRO A 71 -9.33 15.20 4.88
N GLY A 72 -9.82 13.96 4.86
CA GLY A 72 -10.63 13.41 3.76
C GLY A 72 -9.86 13.05 2.48
N CYS A 73 -8.53 12.94 2.55
CA CYS A 73 -7.66 12.75 1.40
C CYS A 73 -6.42 11.91 1.74
N LEU A 74 -6.09 10.98 0.84
CA LEU A 74 -4.88 10.16 0.88
C LEU A 74 -4.09 10.34 -0.41
N TYR A 75 -2.76 10.46 -0.31
CA TYR A 75 -1.87 10.54 -1.47
C TYR A 75 -1.11 9.21 -1.63
N LEU A 76 -1.28 8.54 -2.77
CA LEU A 76 -0.66 7.24 -3.04
C LEU A 76 -0.15 7.15 -4.47
N GLY A 77 1.15 6.98 -4.63
CA GLY A 77 1.83 7.04 -5.92
C GLY A 77 1.63 8.40 -6.57
N ASN A 78 1.05 8.41 -7.77
CA ASN A 78 0.61 9.64 -8.44
C ASN A 78 -0.89 9.95 -8.28
N SER A 79 -1.62 9.19 -7.46
CA SER A 79 -3.05 9.35 -7.28
C SER A 79 -3.41 9.97 -5.94
N GLN A 80 -4.58 10.59 -5.92
CA GLN A 80 -5.20 11.15 -4.73
C GLN A 80 -6.53 10.43 -4.53
N LEU A 81 -6.72 9.75 -3.40
CA LEU A 81 -8.02 9.18 -3.02
C LEU A 81 -8.72 10.14 -2.06
N ASN A 82 -9.93 10.59 -2.39
CA ASN A 82 -10.68 11.54 -1.60
C ASN A 82 -12.20 11.30 -1.70
N LEU A 83 -12.98 12.10 -0.95
CA LEU A 83 -14.43 11.95 -0.89
C LEU A 83 -15.15 12.14 -2.24
N THR A 84 -14.55 12.83 -3.20
CA THR A 84 -15.19 13.07 -4.51
C THR A 84 -14.92 11.97 -5.52
N ASN A 85 -13.81 11.22 -5.37
CA ASN A 85 -13.41 10.19 -6.32
C ASN A 85 -13.37 8.77 -5.73
N ILE A 86 -13.62 8.58 -4.43
CA ILE A 86 -13.61 7.26 -3.80
C ILE A 86 -14.53 6.24 -4.49
N HIS A 87 -15.66 6.72 -5.04
CA HIS A 87 -16.59 5.88 -5.79
C HIS A 87 -15.99 5.33 -7.09
N ASN A 88 -15.01 6.02 -7.69
CA ASN A 88 -14.32 5.55 -8.89
C ASN A 88 -13.43 4.32 -8.59
N TYR A 89 -12.99 4.17 -7.33
CA TYR A 89 -12.18 3.06 -6.87
C TYR A 89 -12.99 1.94 -6.19
N THR A 90 -14.33 1.97 -6.29
CA THR A 90 -15.20 1.01 -5.59
C THR A 90 -14.82 -0.44 -5.89
N GLN A 91 -14.56 -0.77 -7.15
CA GLN A 91 -14.20 -2.13 -7.54
C GLN A 91 -12.88 -2.58 -6.90
N GLN A 92 -11.86 -1.74 -6.96
CA GLN A 92 -10.54 -1.99 -6.36
C GLN A 92 -10.66 -2.17 -4.84
N LEU A 93 -11.28 -1.21 -4.16
CA LEU A 93 -11.42 -1.22 -2.71
C LEU A 93 -12.27 -2.39 -2.21
N GLN A 94 -13.32 -2.76 -2.95
CA GLN A 94 -14.11 -3.95 -2.66
C GLN A 94 -13.32 -5.24 -2.83
N GLN A 95 -12.35 -5.30 -3.74
CA GLN A 95 -11.49 -6.48 -3.93
C GLN A 95 -10.44 -6.62 -2.82
N TRP A 96 -10.14 -5.54 -2.08
CA TRP A 96 -9.16 -5.64 -1.01
C TRP A 96 -9.62 -6.63 0.04
N GLN A 97 -10.86 -6.54 0.55
CA GLN A 97 -11.46 -7.44 1.56
C GLN A 97 -10.49 -7.94 2.65
N ARG A 98 -9.55 -7.08 3.08
CA ARG A 98 -8.56 -7.45 4.09
C ARG A 98 -9.20 -7.30 5.46
N HIS A 99 -8.82 -8.18 6.39
CA HIS A 99 -9.34 -8.18 7.75
C HIS A 99 -8.97 -6.88 8.46
N ASN A 100 -7.75 -6.40 8.23
CA ASN A 100 -7.22 -5.20 8.83
C ASN A 100 -6.60 -4.30 7.75
N ILE A 101 -6.98 -3.02 7.77
CA ILE A 101 -6.36 -1.95 6.98
C ILE A 101 -5.94 -0.87 7.97
N LEU A 102 -4.64 -0.63 8.09
CA LEU A 102 -4.08 0.42 8.94
C LEU A 102 -3.50 1.52 8.06
N LEU A 103 -3.90 2.76 8.33
CA LEU A 103 -3.45 3.95 7.60
C LEU A 103 -2.61 4.83 8.52
N TYR A 104 -1.43 5.22 8.04
CA TYR A 104 -0.51 6.13 8.72
C TYR A 104 -0.22 7.31 7.78
N GLY A 105 -0.51 8.53 8.23
CA GLY A 105 -0.26 9.77 7.48
C GLY A 105 -0.45 11.02 8.32
#